data_AF-A0A6V7ITK9-F1
#
_entry.id   AF-A0A6V7ITK9-F1
#
_cell.length_a   1.000
_cell.length_b   1.000
_cell.length_c   1.000
_cell.angle_alpha   90.00
_cell.angle_beta   90.00
_cell.angle_gamma   90.00
#
_symmetry.space_group_name_H-M   'P 1'
#
loop_
_entity.id
_entity.type
_entity.pdbx_description
1 polymer ?
#
loop_
_entity_poly.entity_id
_entity_poly.type
_entity_poly.pdbx_seq_one_letter_code
_entity_poly.pdbx_strand_id
1 'polypeptide(L)' 'CIASWRDLEELVLSGNRLQYLPDNVANLQHLRVLRVHSNRLLTCPTFSKTTSLM' A
#
# COMPACT_ATOMS: atom_id res chain seq x y z
N CYS A 1 -2.18 9.55 -11.16
CA CYS A 1 -1.22 9.20 -10.09
C CYS A 1 -2.03 8.74 -8.89
N ILE A 2 -1.81 7.54 -8.32
CA ILE A 2 -2.72 6.98 -7.29
C ILE A 2 -2.84 7.88 -6.04
N ALA A 3 -1.85 8.75 -5.79
CA ALA A 3 -1.86 9.72 -4.69
C ALA A 3 -3.04 10.71 -4.71
N SER A 4 -3.76 10.85 -5.83
CA SER A 4 -4.95 11.72 -5.90
C SER A 4 -6.22 11.07 -5.33
N TRP A 5 -6.19 9.78 -5.00
CA TRP A 5 -7.35 9.03 -4.50
C TRP A 5 -7.45 9.14 -2.99
N ARG A 6 -7.81 10.33 -2.51
CA ARG A 6 -7.83 10.65 -1.08
C ARG A 6 -8.82 9.80 -0.29
N ASP A 7 -9.97 9.48 -0.87
CA ASP A 7 -11.06 8.75 -0.19
C ASP A 7 -11.03 7.23 -0.45
N LEU A 8 -9.95 6.70 -1.03
CA LEU A 8 -9.87 5.27 -1.33
C LEU A 8 -9.70 4.45 -0.05
N GLU A 9 -10.67 3.58 0.25
CA GLU A 9 -10.64 2.71 1.42
C GLU A 9 -10.02 1.32 1.16
N GLU A 10 -10.19 0.77 -0.04
CA GLU A 10 -9.66 -0.54 -0.42
C GLU A 10 -8.88 -0.46 -1.74
N LEU A 11 -7.66 -0.99 -1.74
CA LEU A 11 -6.79 -1.10 -2.91
C LEU A 11 -6.37 -2.55 -3.11
N VAL A 12 -6.76 -3.12 -4.26
CA VAL A 12 -6.42 -4.50 -4.63
C VAL A 12 -5.45 -4.48 -5.80
N LEU A 13 -4.22 -4.91 -5.56
CA LEU A 13 -3.16 -5.06 -6.55
C LEU A 13 -2.69 -6.52 -6.66
N SER A 14 -3.49 -7.44 -6.17
CA SER A 14 -3.11 -8.86 -6.10
C SER A 14 -3.07 -9.52 -7.47
N GLY A 15 -2.19 -10.49 -7.66
CA GLY A 15 -2.03 -11.20 -8.94
C GLY A 15 -1.22 -10.43 -9.99
N ASN A 16 -0.42 -9.45 -9.58
CA ASN A 16 0.44 -8.68 -10.47
C ASN A 16 1.91 -9.14 -10.37
N ARG A 17 2.81 -8.42 -11.04
CA ARG A 17 4.27 -8.67 -11.01
C ARG A 17 5.02 -7.54 -10.32
N LEU A 18 4.39 -6.88 -9.34
CA LEU A 18 5.00 -5.77 -8.62
C LEU A 18 6.16 -6.28 -7.79
N GLN A 19 7.32 -5.64 -7.97
CA GLN A 19 8.52 -5.85 -7.14
C GLN A 19 8.58 -4.88 -5.96
N TYR A 20 7.95 -3.71 -6.13
CA TYR A 20 7.86 -2.65 -5.14
C TYR A 20 6.46 -2.02 -5.23
N LEU A 21 5.99 -1.51 -4.10
CA LEU A 21 4.85 -0.59 -4.07
C LEU A 21 5.40 0.83 -4.17
N PRO A 22 4.74 1.74 -4.91
CA PRO A 22 5.16 3.13 -4.95
C PRO A 22 4.94 3.77 -3.57
N ASP A 23 5.85 4.64 -3.14
CA ASP A 23 5.78 5.37 -1.85
C ASP A 23 4.45 6.13 -1.69
N ASN A 24 3.86 6.51 -2.82
CA ASN A 24 2.56 7.16 -2.92
C ASN A 24 1.39 6.34 -2.35
N VAL A 25 1.52 5.01 -2.21
CA VAL A 25 0.52 4.17 -1.53
C VAL A 25 0.43 4.52 -0.05
N ALA A 26 1.55 4.92 0.57
CA ALA A 26 1.57 5.35 1.97
C ALA A 26 0.83 6.70 2.18
N ASN A 27 0.67 7.50 1.12
CA ASN A 27 -0.07 8.77 1.16
C ASN A 27 -1.59 8.62 1.12
N LEU A 28 -2.11 7.40 0.89
CA LEU A 28 -3.55 7.13 0.90
C LEU A 28 -4.05 7.12 2.35
N GLN A 29 -4.46 8.30 2.84
CA GLN A 29 -4.78 8.48 4.27
C GLN A 29 -5.99 7.67 4.74
N HIS A 30 -6.97 7.48 3.86
CA HIS A 30 -8.20 6.74 4.12
C HIS A 30 -8.11 5.25 3.76
N LEU A 31 -6.97 4.76 3.27
CA LEU A 31 -6.81 3.35 2.91
C LEU A 31 -6.82 2.47 4.16
N ARG A 32 -7.78 1.55 4.19
CA ARG A 32 -8.02 0.59 5.29
C ARG A 32 -7.57 -0.81 4.90
N VAL A 33 -7.73 -1.17 3.62
CA VAL A 33 -7.43 -2.50 3.11
C VAL A 33 -6.49 -2.39 1.91
N LEU A 34 -5.33 -3.06 2.00
CA LEU A 34 -4.39 -3.19 0.90
C LEU A 34 -4.13 -4.67 0.63
N ARG A 35 -4.54 -5.16 -0.54
CA ARG A 35 -4.32 -6.55 -0.96
C ARG A 35 -3.26 -6.61 -2.04
N VAL A 36 -2.10 -7.19 -1.71
CA VAL A 36 -0.95 -7.28 -2.64
C VAL A 36 -0.42 -8.71 -2.78
N HIS A 37 -1.23 -9.71 -2.46
CA HIS A 37 -0.82 -11.11 -2.58
C HIS A 37 -0.56 -11.50 -4.04
N SER A 38 0.12 -12.63 -4.26
CA SER A 38 0.45 -13.11 -5.61
C SER A 38 1.21 -12.06 -6.45
N ASN A 39 2.11 -11.30 -5.80
CA ASN A 39 3.09 -10.40 -6.41
C ASN A 39 4.52 -10.93 -6.20
N ARG A 40 5.52 -10.14 -6.60
CA ARG A 40 6.95 -10.45 -6.44
C ARG A 40 7.64 -9.42 -5.55
N LEU A 41 6.94 -8.96 -4.51
CA LEU A 41 7.43 -7.89 -3.64
C LEU A 41 8.73 -8.33 -2.98
N LEU A 42 9.81 -7.63 -3.30
CA LEU A 42 11.15 -7.88 -2.76
C LEU A 42 11.30 -7.31 -1.35
N THR A 43 10.51 -6.29 -1.05
CA THR A 43 10.48 -5.62 0.24
C THR A 43 9.05 -5.60 0.77
N CYS A 44 8.91 -5.79 2.09
CA CYS A 44 7.66 -5.46 2.75
C CYS A 44 7.48 -3.94 2.67
N PRO A 45 6.34 -3.43 2.17
CA PRO A 45 6.09 -2.00 2.18
C PRO A 45 6.13 -1.46 3.61
N THR A 46 7.02 -0.51 3.86
CA THR A 46 7.06 0.21 5.13
C THR A 46 5.93 1.22 5.13
N PHE A 47 4.76 0.83 5.65
CA PHE A 47 3.75 1.80 6.02
C PHE A 47 4.19 2.43 7.34
N SER A 48 4.74 3.64 7.28
CA SER A 48 5.05 4.44 8.47
C SER A 48 3.75 4.90 9.14
N LYS A 49 2.96 3.97 9.66
CA LYS A 49 1.78 4.21 10.50
C LYS A 49 1.81 3.36 11.77
N THR A 50 2.96 2.80 12.14
CA THR A 50 3.19 2.33 13.51
C THR A 50 3.91 3.45 14.26
N THR A 51 3.15 4.46 14.69
CA THR A 51 3.51 5.17 15.92
C THR A 51 3.62 4.07 16.98
N SER A 52 4.82 3.92 17.54
CA SER A 52 5.18 3.02 18.64
C SER A 52 3.97 2.53 19.45
N LEU A 53 3.65 1.24 19.34
CA LEU A 53 3.15 0.54 20.52
C LEU A 53 4.40 0.27 21.34
N MET A 54 4.55 1.09 22.38
CA MET A 54 5.52 0.91 23.45
C MET A 54 5.34 -0.48 24.08
#